data_AF-A0A0F7VQZ8-F1
#
_entry.id   AF-A0A0F7VQZ8-F1
#
_cell.length_a   1.000
_cell.length_b   1.000
_cell.length_c   1.000
_cell.angle_alpha   90.00
_cell.angle_beta   90.00
_cell.angle_gamma   90.00
#
_symmetry.space_group_name_H-M   'P 1'
#
loop_
_entity.id
_entity.type
_entity.pdbx_description
1 polymer ?
#
loop_
_entity_poly.entity_id
_entity_poly.type
_entity_poly.pdbx_seq_one_letter_code
_entity_poly.pdbx_strand_id
1 'polypeptide(L)'
;MKRLVRRRGGASRESAAHRARHVRAQLGVAADIAIQARRRALAARRGAGAQGADERAPRGRVTVDDVLACAHQHFGLTSIPREEAAAVLRARYELRGCHRDLDTDAPALAPEASRTAVPGT
;
A
#
# COMPACT_ATOMS: atom_id res chain seq x y z
N MET A 1 1.79 -40.82 -30.67
CA MET A 1 2.22 -39.45 -31.00
C MET A 1 1.57 -38.45 -30.05
N LYS A 2 2.20 -38.13 -28.92
CA LYS A 2 1.71 -37.11 -27.97
C LYS A 2 2.90 -36.45 -27.30
N ARG A 3 3.02 -35.12 -27.41
CA ARG A 3 3.65 -34.15 -26.50
C ARG A 3 4.30 -33.03 -27.30
N LEU A 4 3.56 -31.96 -27.55
CA LEU A 4 4.17 -30.65 -27.80
C LEU A 4 3.19 -29.50 -27.49
N VAL A 5 2.68 -29.43 -26.26
CA VAL A 5 1.82 -28.31 -25.84
C VAL A 5 2.12 -27.90 -24.40
N ARG A 6 3.38 -27.56 -24.07
CA ARG A 6 3.72 -27.01 -22.73
C ARG A 6 4.75 -25.87 -22.72
N ARG A 7 5.12 -25.26 -23.86
CA ARG A 7 6.10 -24.14 -23.86
C ARG A 7 5.50 -22.72 -23.88
N ARG A 8 4.24 -22.54 -24.27
CA ARG A 8 3.67 -21.19 -24.45
C ARG A 8 3.08 -20.55 -23.18
N GLY A 9 2.76 -21.37 -22.16
CA GLY A 9 2.16 -20.88 -20.90
C GLY A 9 3.16 -20.39 -19.84
N GLY A 10 4.44 -20.81 -19.91
CA GLY A 10 5.46 -20.47 -18.91
C GLY A 10 5.89 -19.00 -18.98
N ALA A 11 6.28 -18.53 -20.16
CA ALA A 11 6.73 -17.15 -20.37
C ALA A 11 5.64 -16.10 -20.10
N SER A 12 4.38 -16.43 -20.40
CA SER A 12 3.24 -15.55 -20.12
C SER A 12 2.97 -15.43 -18.61
N ARG A 13 3.03 -16.54 -17.86
CA ARG A 13 2.89 -16.52 -16.40
C ARG A 13 4.02 -15.77 -15.72
N GLU A 14 5.25 -15.95 -16.20
CA GLU A 14 6.43 -15.25 -15.68
C GLU A 14 6.34 -13.73 -15.92
N SER A 15 5.92 -13.31 -17.11
CA SER A 15 5.69 -11.91 -17.44
C SER A 15 4.60 -11.28 -16.57
N ALA A 16 3.51 -12.01 -16.32
CA ALA A 16 2.42 -11.56 -15.44
C ALA A 16 2.90 -11.42 -13.99
N ALA A 17 3.66 -12.39 -13.48
CA ALA A 17 4.24 -12.32 -12.14
C ALA A 17 5.23 -11.16 -12.01
N HIS A 18 6.04 -10.89 -13.04
CA HIS A 18 6.93 -9.74 -13.05
C HIS A 18 6.17 -8.42 -13.01
N ARG A 19 5.12 -8.27 -13.84
CA ARG A 19 4.25 -7.08 -13.81
C ARG A 19 3.59 -6.88 -12.46
N ALA A 20 3.04 -7.95 -11.85
CA ALA A 20 2.44 -7.88 -10.52
C ALA A 20 3.43 -7.41 -9.45
N ARG A 21 4.69 -7.92 -9.49
CA ARG A 21 5.75 -7.44 -8.58
C ARG A 21 6.08 -5.97 -8.80
N HIS A 22 6.15 -5.54 -10.07
CA HIS A 22 6.45 -4.16 -10.42
C HIS A 22 5.35 -3.20 -9.93
N VAL A 23 4.08 -3.53 -10.17
CA VAL A 23 2.92 -2.76 -9.69
C VAL A 23 2.94 -2.69 -8.16
N ARG A 24 3.19 -3.80 -7.47
CA ARG A 24 3.28 -3.82 -6.01
C ARG A 24 4.43 -2.96 -5.48
N ALA A 25 5.57 -2.92 -6.18
CA ALA A 25 6.68 -2.03 -5.83
C ALA A 25 6.30 -0.56 -6.00
N GLN A 26 5.65 -0.19 -7.12
CA GLN A 26 5.16 1.16 -7.35
C GLN A 26 4.13 1.58 -6.28
N LEU A 27 3.22 0.68 -5.91
CA LEU A 27 2.24 0.91 -4.85
C LEU A 27 2.91 1.11 -3.49
N GLY A 28 4.01 0.39 -3.23
CA GLY A 28 4.83 0.59 -2.03
C GLY A 28 5.45 1.98 -1.98
N VAL A 29 5.94 2.49 -3.11
CA VAL A 29 6.46 3.86 -3.22
C VAL A 29 5.34 4.89 -3.10
N ALA A 30 4.18 4.67 -3.72
CA ALA A 30 3.02 5.53 -3.57
C ALA A 30 2.57 5.67 -2.11
N ALA A 31 2.57 4.57 -1.35
CA ALA A 31 2.27 4.57 0.07
C ALA A 31 3.31 5.38 0.89
N ASP A 32 4.60 5.22 0.58
CA ASP A 32 5.66 6.00 1.23
C ASP A 32 5.51 7.51 0.96
N ILE A 33 5.15 7.89 -0.28
CA ILE A 33 4.89 9.28 -0.66
C ILE A 33 3.70 9.84 0.14
N ALA A 34 2.57 9.11 0.19
CA ALA A 34 1.40 9.52 0.94
C ALA A 34 1.71 9.74 2.44
N ILE A 35 2.45 8.82 3.05
CA ILE A 35 2.90 8.92 4.45
C ILE A 35 3.76 10.17 4.65
N GLN A 36 4.75 10.41 3.79
CA GLN A 36 5.64 11.55 3.90
C GLN A 36 4.90 12.88 3.69
N ALA A 37 4.01 12.95 2.71
CA ALA A 37 3.18 14.12 2.47
C ALA A 37 2.36 14.46 3.72
N ARG A 38 1.76 13.46 4.36
CA ARG A 38 0.98 13.68 5.58
C ARG A 38 1.83 14.12 6.76
N ARG A 39 3.03 13.55 6.92
CA ARG A 39 4.00 13.98 7.95
C ARG A 39 4.43 15.43 7.76
N ARG A 40 4.74 15.85 6.53
CA ARG A 40 5.11 17.24 6.22
C ARG A 40 3.95 18.19 6.50
N ALA A 41 2.74 17.84 6.09
CA ALA A 41 1.54 18.63 6.39
C ALA A 41 1.31 18.75 7.91
N LEU A 42 1.54 17.68 8.67
CA LEU A 42 1.42 17.70 10.13
C LEU A 42 2.50 18.57 10.79
N ALA A 43 3.75 18.47 10.33
CA ALA A 43 4.84 19.31 10.80
C ALA A 43 4.60 20.80 10.52
N ALA A 44 4.09 21.13 9.33
CA ALA A 44 3.73 22.51 8.99
C ALA A 44 2.64 23.07 9.91
N ARG A 45 1.61 22.27 10.23
CA ARG A 45 0.56 22.66 11.18
C ARG A 45 1.10 22.86 12.59
N ARG A 46 2.01 21.99 13.06
CA ARG A 46 2.65 22.14 14.38
C ARG A 46 3.55 23.37 14.45
N GLY A 47 4.29 23.67 13.37
CA GLY A 47 5.10 24.89 13.28
C GLY A 47 4.26 26.17 13.26
N ALA A 48 3.07 26.13 12.65
CA ALA A 48 2.15 27.27 12.60
C ALA A 48 1.31 27.45 13.88
N GLY A 49 1.09 26.38 14.65
CA GLY A 49 0.28 26.36 15.87
C GLY A 49 1.06 26.42 17.20
N ALA A 50 2.35 26.73 17.17
CA ALA A 50 3.20 26.81 18.38
C ALA A 50 2.96 28.09 19.22
N GLN A 51 1.78 28.68 19.16
CA GLN A 51 1.32 29.74 20.06
C GLN A 51 -0.02 29.33 20.67
N GLY A 52 0.04 28.70 21.84
CA GLY A 52 -1.12 28.57 22.72
C GLY A 52 -1.61 27.14 22.93
N ALA A 53 -1.47 26.72 24.18
CA ALA A 53 -2.29 25.75 24.90
C ALA A 53 -2.26 24.27 24.47
N ASP A 54 -1.65 23.48 25.36
CA ASP A 54 -2.20 22.26 25.97
C ASP A 54 -3.39 21.60 25.25
N GLU A 55 -3.11 20.68 24.34
CA GLU A 55 -4.04 19.63 23.92
C GLU A 55 -3.26 18.57 23.12
N ARG A 56 -3.62 17.28 23.28
CA ARG A 56 -3.04 16.12 22.58
C ARG A 56 -2.50 16.49 21.19
N ALA A 57 -1.18 16.35 21.00
CA ALA A 57 -0.53 16.67 19.73
C ALA A 57 -1.34 16.10 18.56
N PRO A 58 -1.81 16.94 17.62
CA PRO A 58 -2.70 16.48 16.56
C PRO A 58 -2.02 15.34 15.80
N ARG A 59 -2.77 14.27 15.55
CA ARG A 59 -2.32 13.14 14.73
C ARG A 59 -2.76 13.39 13.29
N GLY A 60 -1.89 13.06 12.34
CA GLY A 60 -2.30 13.02 10.94
C GLY A 60 -3.13 11.77 10.67
N ARG A 61 -3.84 11.73 9.54
CA ARG A 61 -4.47 10.51 9.04
C ARG A 61 -3.96 10.27 7.63
N VAL A 62 -3.53 9.05 7.32
CA VAL A 62 -3.19 8.58 5.97
C VAL A 62 -4.13 7.45 5.58
N THR A 63 -4.79 7.62 4.44
CA THR A 63 -5.86 6.72 4.00
C THR A 63 -5.46 5.87 2.80
N VAL A 64 -6.22 4.79 2.55
CA VAL A 64 -6.06 4.00 1.32
C VAL A 64 -6.29 4.86 0.06
N ASP A 65 -7.24 5.81 0.12
CA ASP A 65 -7.50 6.73 -0.99
C ASP A 65 -6.30 7.66 -1.27
N ASP A 66 -5.57 8.10 -0.24
CA ASP A 66 -4.34 8.88 -0.44
C ASP A 66 -3.29 8.08 -1.23
N VAL A 67 -3.19 6.77 -0.97
CA VAL A 67 -2.27 5.87 -1.67
C VAL A 67 -2.71 5.64 -3.11
N LEU A 68 -4.01 5.41 -3.35
CA LEU A 68 -4.56 5.27 -4.70
C LEU A 68 -4.37 6.55 -5.51
N ALA A 69 -4.61 7.72 -4.89
CA ALA A 69 -4.37 9.01 -5.51
C ALA A 69 -2.90 9.21 -5.86
N CYS A 70 -1.97 8.85 -4.97
CA CYS A 70 -0.52 8.90 -5.27
C CYS A 70 -0.13 7.90 -6.36
N ALA A 71 -0.70 6.69 -6.36
CA ALA A 71 -0.43 5.67 -7.36
C ALA A 71 -0.88 6.12 -8.76
N HIS A 72 -2.03 6.76 -8.84
CA HIS A 72 -2.52 7.38 -10.06
C HIS A 72 -1.62 8.54 -10.51
N GLN A 73 -1.35 9.50 -9.63
CA GLN A 73 -0.60 10.73 -9.96
C GLN A 73 0.86 10.46 -10.36
N HIS A 74 1.54 9.55 -9.67
CA HIS A 74 2.98 9.33 -9.88
C HIS A 74 3.30 8.19 -10.85
N PHE A 75 2.41 7.21 -10.98
CA PHE A 75 2.67 5.98 -11.76
C PHE A 75 1.61 5.70 -12.82
N GLY A 76 0.55 6.51 -12.91
CA GLY A 76 -0.54 6.30 -13.87
C GLY A 76 -1.39 5.07 -13.59
N LEU A 77 -1.32 4.51 -12.37
CA LEU A 77 -2.04 3.28 -12.03
C LEU A 77 -3.52 3.60 -11.75
N THR A 78 -4.42 3.08 -12.57
CA THR A 78 -5.87 3.37 -12.51
C THR A 78 -6.71 2.20 -11.98
N SER A 79 -6.23 0.97 -12.13
CA SER A 79 -6.97 -0.25 -11.76
C SER A 79 -6.22 -1.04 -10.69
N ILE A 80 -6.14 -0.48 -9.49
CA ILE A 80 -5.60 -1.18 -8.32
C ILE A 80 -6.75 -1.58 -7.38
N PRO A 81 -6.85 -2.86 -6.97
CA PRO A 81 -7.80 -3.27 -5.95
C PRO A 81 -7.55 -2.52 -4.64
N ARG A 82 -8.62 -2.01 -4.01
CA ARG A 82 -8.51 -1.25 -2.77
C ARG A 82 -7.85 -2.08 -1.66
N GLU A 83 -8.11 -3.37 -1.64
CA GLU A 83 -7.53 -4.34 -0.70
C GLU A 83 -6.01 -4.45 -0.86
N GLU A 84 -5.50 -4.40 -2.10
CA GLU A 84 -4.07 -4.46 -2.36
C GLU A 84 -3.38 -3.17 -1.90
N ALA A 85 -3.97 -2.02 -2.20
CA ALA A 85 -3.50 -0.72 -1.69
C ALA A 85 -3.53 -0.65 -0.16
N ALA A 86 -4.59 -1.18 0.46
CA ALA A 86 -4.73 -1.25 1.90
C ALA A 86 -3.67 -2.16 2.55
N ALA A 87 -3.42 -3.34 1.99
CA ALA A 87 -2.40 -4.26 2.47
C ALA A 87 -0.99 -3.66 2.37
N VAL A 88 -0.68 -2.99 1.25
CA VAL A 88 0.60 -2.31 1.06
C VAL A 88 0.76 -1.13 2.00
N LEU A 89 -0.29 -0.29 2.15
CA LEU A 89 -0.29 0.81 3.11
C LEU A 89 -0.06 0.30 4.52
N ARG A 90 -0.76 -0.75 4.94
CA ARG A 90 -0.63 -1.33 6.28
C ARG A 90 0.79 -1.83 6.55
N ALA A 91 1.36 -2.61 5.62
CA ALA A 91 2.72 -3.11 5.75
C ALA A 91 3.75 -1.97 5.87
N ARG A 92 3.61 -0.91 5.07
CA ARG A 92 4.49 0.27 5.14
C ARG A 92 4.31 1.07 6.42
N TYR A 93 3.06 1.27 6.84
CA TYR A 93 2.69 1.97 8.06
C TYR A 93 3.33 1.32 9.30
N GLU A 94 3.28 -0.01 9.39
CA GLU A 94 3.90 -0.78 10.48
C GLU A 94 5.44 -0.72 10.41
N LEU A 95 6.02 -0.98 9.23
CA LEU A 95 7.47 -0.95 9.03
C LEU A 95 8.10 0.40 9.42
N ARG A 96 7.38 1.50 9.18
CA ARG A 96 7.85 2.87 9.46
C ARG A 96 7.46 3.37 10.86
N GLY A 97 6.79 2.56 11.67
CA GLY A 97 6.33 2.94 13.01
C GLY A 97 5.39 4.16 12.99
N CYS A 98 4.58 4.31 11.94
CA CYS A 98 3.74 5.49 11.72
C CYS A 98 2.67 5.69 12.80
N HIS A 99 2.38 4.67 13.61
CA HIS A 99 1.46 4.71 14.74
C HIS A 99 1.82 5.69 15.84
N ARG A 100 2.95 6.39 15.77
CA ARG A 100 3.30 7.45 16.73
C ARG A 100 2.62 8.78 16.38
N ASP A 101 2.49 9.06 15.10
CA ASP A 101 2.19 10.38 14.56
C ASP A 101 1.02 10.40 13.57
N LEU A 102 0.68 9.25 12.98
CA LEU A 102 -0.39 9.08 12.01
C LEU A 102 -1.37 7.98 12.44
N ASP A 103 -2.63 8.15 12.07
CA ASP A 103 -3.65 7.11 12.04
C ASP A 103 -3.88 6.62 10.60
N THR A 104 -4.43 5.42 10.43
CA THR A 104 -4.75 4.85 9.11
C THR A 104 -6.09 4.12 9.11
N ASP A 105 -6.80 4.15 7.99
CA ASP A 105 -8.03 3.38 7.73
C ASP A 105 -7.74 2.00 7.11
N ALA A 106 -6.47 1.70 6.79
CA ALA A 106 -6.09 0.36 6.35
C ALA A 106 -6.34 -0.65 7.49
N PRO A 107 -7.13 -1.71 7.24
CA PRO A 107 -7.40 -2.72 8.25
C PRO A 107 -6.08 -3.31 8.73
N ALA A 108 -6.03 -3.69 10.00
CA ALA A 108 -4.94 -4.53 10.49
C ALA A 108 -4.86 -5.76 9.58
N LEU A 109 -3.65 -6.12 9.15
CA LEU A 109 -3.46 -7.36 8.41
C LEU A 109 -3.94 -8.49 9.32
N ALA A 110 -5.09 -9.09 8.99
CA ALA A 110 -5.47 -10.34 9.60
C ALA A 110 -4.35 -11.34 9.25
N PRO A 111 -3.84 -12.12 10.22
CA PRO A 111 -2.95 -13.23 9.88
C PRO A 111 -3.67 -14.07 8.84
N GLU A 112 -3.00 -14.40 7.73
CA GLU A 112 -3.58 -15.10 6.60
C GLU A 112 -4.20 -16.44 7.01
N ALA A 113 -5.45 -16.42 7.46
CA ALA A 113 -6.29 -17.59 7.54
C ALA A 113 -6.90 -17.79 6.15
N SER A 114 -6.60 -18.94 5.55
CA SER A 114 -7.26 -19.47 4.34
C SER A 114 -6.73 -18.96 2.99
N ARG A 115 -5.45 -19.22 2.72
CA ARG A 115 -5.01 -19.66 1.37
C ARG A 115 -4.50 -21.10 1.44
N THR A 116 -5.39 -22.01 1.85
CA THR A 116 -5.22 -23.45 1.63
C THR A 116 -6.57 -24.02 1.23
N ALA A 117 -6.98 -23.74 0.00
CA ALA A 117 -7.91 -24.59 -0.72
C ALA A 117 -7.17 -25.12 -1.94
N VAL A 118 -6.38 -26.16 -1.69
CA VAL A 118 -5.90 -27.06 -2.74
C VAL A 118 -7.17 -27.72 -3.29
N PRO A 119 -7.51 -27.62 -4.58
CA PRO A 119 -8.57 -28.45 -5.12
C PRO A 119 -8.10 -29.91 -5.07
N GLY A 120 -8.78 -30.70 -4.24
CA GLY A 120 -8.60 -32.14 -4.16
C GLY A 120 -9.14 -32.85 -5.40
N THR A 121 -8.48 -33.98 -5.68
CA THR A 121 -8.78 -35.10 -6.60
C THR A 121 -8.78 -34.80 -8.10
#